data_AF-A0A0F8X548-F1
#
_entry.id   AF-A0A0F8X548-F1
#
_cell.length_a   1.000
_cell.length_b   1.000
_cell.length_c   1.000
_cell.angle_alpha   90.00
_cell.angle_beta   90.00
_cell.angle_gamma   90.00
#
_symmetry.space_group_name_H-M   'P 1'
#
loop_
_entity.id
_entity.type
_entity.pdbx_description
1 polymer ?
#
loop_
_entity_poly.entity_id
_entity_poly.type
_entity_poly.pdbx_seq_one_letter_code
_entity_poly.pdbx_strand_id
1 'polypeptide(L)'
;GLSLDVIEKVLSEPALSGWAGFGVVVQAYGPRAGVVIDALYDMAIRHDRKIMVRLVKGAYWDTEIKRAQVKGVEGFPVFTQKAATDVSYIANARKLLNMTDRIYPQFATHNAHTVAAVLHMAEDKEKFEFQRLHGMGETLHNIIMEKHGTHCRVYAPVGAHADLLAYLVRRLLENGANSSFVNQIVDEDVPPEVVAADPFESLSDTTLHIPTGPELYLPTRVNSMGFDLMHTPTLDVIESARAPWKAHSWAAVPLLTVEAKPKKAVRLLNPAASSRSPGTVRNASPADVQAALDNASVWDTPLEQRQEVLLRAADMLESHYGEIFALLAREAGKGLPDCVAELREAVDFLRYYACQATNTPPAGCFT
;
A
#
# COMPACT_ATOMS: atom_id res chain seq x y z
N GLY A 1 4.15 -13.67 -4.15
CA GLY A 1 4.12 -12.21 -4.30
C GLY A 1 4.79 -11.89 -5.61
N LEU A 2 4.15 -11.11 -6.50
CA LEU A 2 4.38 -11.23 -7.95
C LEU A 2 5.84 -11.37 -8.41
N SER A 3 6.74 -10.48 -7.97
CA SER A 3 8.16 -10.56 -8.35
C SER A 3 8.88 -11.78 -7.77
N LEU A 4 8.56 -12.18 -6.53
CA LEU A 4 9.11 -13.39 -5.91
C LEU A 4 8.66 -14.66 -6.64
N ASP A 5 7.42 -14.68 -7.13
CA ASP A 5 6.91 -15.84 -7.89
C ASP A 5 7.67 -15.99 -9.23
N VAL A 6 7.98 -14.85 -9.88
CA VAL A 6 8.84 -14.83 -11.08
C VAL A 6 10.27 -15.23 -10.75
N ILE A 7 10.84 -14.70 -9.65
CA ILE A 7 12.19 -15.04 -9.20
C ILE A 7 12.31 -16.53 -8.93
N GLU A 8 11.39 -17.12 -8.17
CA GLU A 8 11.38 -18.55 -7.89
C GLU A 8 11.29 -19.37 -9.18
N LYS A 9 10.43 -18.96 -10.11
CA LYS A 9 10.35 -19.63 -11.41
C LYS A 9 11.68 -19.59 -12.17
N VAL A 10 12.37 -18.45 -12.18
CA VAL A 10 13.69 -18.30 -12.80
C VAL A 10 14.73 -19.16 -12.09
N LEU A 11 14.80 -19.15 -10.76
CA LEU A 11 15.78 -19.92 -9.99
C LEU A 11 15.57 -21.44 -10.16
N SER A 12 14.33 -21.88 -10.38
CA SER A 12 13.99 -23.28 -10.63
C SER A 12 14.40 -23.81 -12.00
N GLU A 13 14.78 -22.94 -12.96
CA GLU A 13 15.01 -23.31 -14.36
C GLU A 13 16.33 -24.07 -14.56
N PRO A 14 16.32 -25.36 -14.98
CA PRO A 14 17.54 -26.16 -15.15
C PRO A 14 18.54 -25.55 -16.13
N ALA A 15 18.08 -24.86 -17.17
CA ALA A 15 18.95 -24.23 -18.16
C ALA A 15 19.90 -23.18 -17.57
N LEU A 16 19.59 -22.64 -16.38
CA LEU A 16 20.43 -21.66 -15.70
C LEU A 16 21.43 -22.31 -14.73
N SER A 17 21.50 -23.64 -14.62
CA SER A 17 22.41 -24.35 -13.69
C SER A 17 23.86 -23.84 -13.78
N GLY A 18 24.51 -23.66 -12.63
CA GLY A 18 25.89 -23.15 -12.55
C GLY A 18 26.06 -21.63 -12.77
N TRP A 19 25.03 -20.91 -13.22
CA TRP A 19 25.09 -19.45 -13.32
C TRP A 19 24.81 -18.77 -11.97
N ALA A 20 25.73 -17.90 -11.55
CA ALA A 20 25.67 -17.18 -10.27
C ALA A 20 25.39 -15.66 -10.42
N GLY A 21 25.00 -15.22 -11.62
CA GLY A 21 24.82 -13.79 -11.93
C GLY A 21 23.41 -13.24 -11.71
N PHE A 22 22.49 -14.02 -11.15
CA PHE A 22 21.11 -13.57 -10.95
C PHE A 22 21.02 -12.58 -9.79
N GLY A 23 20.63 -11.33 -10.08
CA GLY A 23 20.54 -10.25 -9.10
C GLY A 23 19.10 -9.89 -8.74
N VAL A 24 18.84 -9.70 -7.45
CA VAL A 24 17.55 -9.26 -6.90
C VAL A 24 17.74 -8.02 -6.05
N VAL A 25 16.80 -7.08 -6.10
CA VAL A 25 16.81 -5.88 -5.25
C VAL A 25 15.87 -6.07 -4.08
N VAL A 26 16.33 -5.78 -2.86
CA VAL A 26 15.50 -5.72 -1.65
C VAL A 26 15.56 -4.32 -1.07
N GLN A 27 14.41 -3.77 -0.69
CA GLN A 27 14.26 -2.40 -0.23
C GLN A 27 14.06 -2.36 1.29
N ALA A 28 15.06 -1.87 2.03
CA ALA A 28 15.09 -1.84 3.48
C ALA A 28 14.06 -0.88 4.10
N TYR A 29 13.53 0.09 3.36
CA TYR A 29 12.45 0.96 3.83
C TYR A 29 11.12 0.23 4.05
N GLY A 30 11.00 -1.03 3.61
CA GLY A 30 9.79 -1.83 3.65
C GLY A 30 9.85 -2.80 4.83
N PRO A 31 8.82 -2.88 5.70
CA PRO A 31 8.82 -3.80 6.84
C PRO A 31 9.01 -5.29 6.48
N ARG A 32 8.72 -5.65 5.22
CA ARG A 32 8.87 -7.02 4.70
C ARG A 32 10.30 -7.39 4.29
N ALA A 33 11.25 -6.45 4.26
CA ALA A 33 12.59 -6.66 3.70
C ALA A 33 13.29 -7.89 4.29
N GLY A 34 13.22 -8.07 5.61
CA GLY A 34 13.83 -9.20 6.30
C GLY A 34 13.23 -10.55 5.90
N VAL A 35 11.90 -10.63 5.81
CA VAL A 35 11.19 -11.85 5.39
C VAL A 35 11.45 -12.17 3.92
N VAL A 36 11.56 -11.13 3.08
CA VAL A 36 11.93 -11.29 1.67
C VAL A 36 13.33 -11.87 1.52
N ILE A 37 14.30 -11.41 2.32
CA ILE A 37 15.66 -11.99 2.33
C ILE A 37 15.64 -13.45 2.75
N ASP A 38 14.87 -13.81 3.78
CA ASP A 38 14.73 -15.21 4.22
C ASP A 38 14.17 -16.09 3.10
N ALA A 39 13.13 -15.62 2.41
CA ALA A 39 12.54 -16.33 1.28
C ALA A 39 13.54 -16.51 0.11
N LEU A 40 14.32 -15.46 -0.22
CA LEU A 40 15.34 -15.55 -1.27
C LEU A 40 16.46 -16.54 -0.91
N TYR A 41 16.88 -16.56 0.36
CA TYR A 41 17.89 -17.50 0.85
C TYR A 41 17.37 -18.94 0.79
N ASP A 42 16.14 -19.19 1.24
CA ASP A 42 15.48 -20.49 1.12
C ASP A 42 15.35 -20.94 -0.34
N MET A 43 14.91 -20.08 -1.25
CA MET A 43 14.86 -20.36 -2.69
C MET A 43 16.25 -20.73 -3.24
N ALA A 44 17.29 -20.02 -2.83
CA ALA A 44 18.65 -20.29 -3.25
C ALA A 44 19.15 -21.65 -2.75
N ILE A 45 18.79 -22.06 -1.52
CA ILE A 45 19.08 -23.40 -1.00
C ILE A 45 18.35 -24.47 -1.80
N ARG A 46 17.01 -24.35 -1.93
CA ARG A 46 16.16 -25.37 -2.58
C ARG A 46 16.52 -25.62 -4.03
N HIS A 47 16.96 -24.59 -4.74
CA HIS A 47 17.33 -24.68 -6.15
C HIS A 47 18.85 -24.76 -6.39
N ASP A 48 19.65 -24.94 -5.32
CA ASP A 48 21.11 -24.99 -5.35
C ASP A 48 21.74 -23.83 -6.15
N ARG A 49 21.32 -22.60 -5.83
CA ARG A 49 21.75 -21.37 -6.50
C ARG A 49 22.68 -20.55 -5.63
N LYS A 50 23.51 -19.75 -6.30
CA LYS A 50 24.08 -18.54 -5.73
C LYS A 50 23.47 -17.33 -6.41
N ILE A 51 22.95 -16.40 -5.63
CA ILE A 51 22.28 -15.20 -6.13
C ILE A 51 22.94 -13.94 -5.57
N MET A 52 22.79 -12.82 -6.26
CA MET A 52 23.21 -11.52 -5.76
C MET A 52 22.01 -10.79 -5.17
N VAL A 53 22.14 -10.23 -3.97
CA VAL A 53 21.07 -9.42 -3.35
C VAL A 53 21.57 -8.00 -3.16
N ARG A 54 21.00 -7.10 -3.95
CA ARG A 54 21.21 -5.66 -3.81
C ARG A 54 20.28 -5.09 -2.76
N LEU A 55 20.84 -4.79 -1.59
CA LEU A 55 20.13 -4.08 -0.54
C LEU A 55 20.20 -2.58 -0.81
N VAL A 56 19.03 -1.95 -0.95
CA VAL A 56 18.87 -0.50 -1.06
C VAL A 56 17.97 -0.01 0.08
N LYS A 57 17.92 1.29 0.35
CA LYS A 57 16.86 1.85 1.22
C LYS A 57 15.51 1.76 0.51
N GLY A 58 15.34 2.48 -0.59
CA GLY A 58 14.12 2.52 -1.40
C GLY A 58 14.01 3.87 -2.13
N ALA A 59 13.18 3.95 -3.18
CA ALA A 59 13.15 5.12 -4.08
C ALA A 59 11.74 5.62 -4.41
N TYR A 60 10.72 5.10 -3.72
CA TYR A 60 9.30 5.39 -3.99
C TYR A 60 8.52 5.75 -2.73
N TRP A 61 9.21 6.24 -1.68
CA TRP A 61 8.62 6.43 -0.36
C TRP A 61 7.37 7.32 -0.40
N ASP A 62 7.48 8.50 -1.01
CA ASP A 62 6.40 9.48 -1.16
C ASP A 62 5.18 8.89 -1.89
N THR A 63 5.44 8.11 -2.94
CA THR A 63 4.46 7.44 -3.77
C THR A 63 3.72 6.36 -2.99
N GLU A 64 4.45 5.59 -2.17
CA GLU A 64 3.86 4.56 -1.31
C GLU A 64 3.02 5.18 -0.17
N ILE A 65 3.47 6.28 0.43
CA ILE A 65 2.66 7.06 1.40
C ILE A 65 1.36 7.53 0.75
N LYS A 66 1.45 8.23 -0.38
CA LYS A 66 0.28 8.72 -1.12
C LYS A 66 -0.66 7.60 -1.53
N ARG A 67 -0.12 6.48 -2.04
CA ARG A 67 -0.94 5.33 -2.47
C ARG A 67 -1.70 4.70 -1.31
N ALA A 68 -1.05 4.52 -0.16
CA ALA A 68 -1.72 3.98 1.02
C ALA A 68 -2.87 4.89 1.49
N GLN A 69 -2.64 6.21 1.53
CA GLN A 69 -3.67 7.18 1.88
C GLN A 69 -4.83 7.20 0.88
N VAL A 70 -4.54 7.24 -0.42
CA VAL A 70 -5.56 7.19 -1.49
C VAL A 70 -6.36 5.91 -1.43
N LYS A 71 -5.71 4.77 -1.15
CA LYS A 71 -6.38 3.48 -0.99
C LYS A 71 -7.25 3.40 0.26
N GLY A 72 -7.04 4.25 1.28
CA GLY A 72 -7.79 4.23 2.54
C GLY A 72 -7.36 3.13 3.50
N VAL A 73 -6.14 2.61 3.38
CA VAL A 73 -5.64 1.50 4.24
C VAL A 73 -5.00 2.02 5.53
N GLU A 74 -5.07 1.21 6.59
CA GLU A 74 -4.60 1.56 7.95
C GLU A 74 -3.08 1.66 8.09
N GLY A 75 -2.30 1.12 7.15
CA GLY A 75 -0.85 1.04 7.28
C GLY A 75 -0.11 1.39 6.00
N PHE A 76 1.15 1.79 6.19
CA PHE A 76 2.07 2.05 5.10
C PHE A 76 2.90 0.79 4.79
N PRO A 77 3.15 0.48 3.50
CA PRO A 77 4.06 -0.62 3.13
C PRO A 77 5.54 -0.25 3.31
N VAL A 78 5.82 0.94 3.86
CA VAL A 78 7.13 1.51 4.14
C VAL A 78 7.16 2.12 5.53
N PHE A 79 8.33 2.21 6.15
CA PHE A 79 8.50 2.96 7.39
C PHE A 79 8.26 4.45 7.14
N THR A 80 7.60 5.12 8.08
CA THR A 80 7.32 6.57 8.02
C THR A 80 8.49 7.41 8.54
N GLN A 81 9.37 6.82 9.36
CA GLN A 81 10.58 7.46 9.86
C GLN A 81 11.81 7.02 9.08
N LYS A 82 12.68 7.99 8.75
CA LYS A 82 13.96 7.72 8.08
C LYS A 82 14.89 6.87 8.95
N ALA A 83 14.97 7.15 10.25
CA ALA A 83 15.77 6.36 11.19
C ALA A 83 15.37 4.87 11.20
N ALA A 84 14.06 4.57 11.14
CA ALA A 84 13.57 3.19 11.04
C ALA A 84 14.03 2.48 9.76
N THR A 85 14.10 3.20 8.63
CA THR A 85 14.67 2.66 7.38
C THR A 85 16.16 2.36 7.52
N ASP A 86 16.92 3.21 8.21
CA ASP A 86 18.36 3.02 8.42
C ASP A 86 18.64 1.83 9.35
N VAL A 87 17.89 1.73 10.46
CA VAL A 87 17.93 0.57 11.37
C VAL A 87 17.58 -0.72 10.61
N SER A 88 16.51 -0.70 9.82
CA SER A 88 16.13 -1.83 8.97
C SER A 88 17.24 -2.20 7.98
N TYR A 89 17.89 -1.22 7.36
CA TYR A 89 19.01 -1.49 6.44
C TYR A 89 20.16 -2.19 7.17
N ILE A 90 20.58 -1.68 8.33
CA ILE A 90 21.71 -2.25 9.10
C ILE A 90 21.36 -3.68 9.56
N ALA A 91 20.14 -3.91 10.06
CA ALA A 91 19.68 -5.22 10.48
C ALA A 91 19.68 -6.23 9.32
N ASN A 92 19.17 -5.83 8.15
CA ASN A 92 19.14 -6.66 6.96
C ASN A 92 20.54 -6.87 6.35
N ALA A 93 21.45 -5.90 6.48
CA ALA A 93 22.84 -6.07 6.08
C ALA A 93 23.55 -7.12 6.95
N ARG A 94 23.35 -7.07 8.28
CA ARG A 94 23.85 -8.11 9.19
C ARG A 94 23.33 -9.50 8.82
N LYS A 95 22.03 -9.60 8.50
CA LYS A 95 21.42 -10.86 8.04
C LYS A 95 22.12 -11.39 6.77
N LEU A 96 22.29 -10.54 5.76
CA LEU A 96 22.92 -10.91 4.49
C LEU A 96 24.38 -11.35 4.65
N LEU A 97 25.15 -10.71 5.53
CA LEU A 97 26.54 -11.10 5.83
C LEU A 97 26.62 -12.54 6.39
N ASN A 98 25.59 -13.00 7.10
CA ASN A 98 25.48 -14.36 7.63
C ASN A 98 24.91 -15.38 6.63
N MET A 99 24.60 -14.97 5.40
CA MET A 99 24.01 -15.80 4.33
C MET A 99 24.93 -15.92 3.11
N THR A 100 26.22 -15.68 3.29
CA THR A 100 27.21 -15.53 2.20
C THR A 100 27.60 -16.84 1.51
N ASP A 101 27.14 -17.97 2.01
CA ASP A 101 27.27 -19.28 1.36
C ASP A 101 26.37 -19.40 0.12
N ARG A 102 25.19 -18.74 0.12
CA ARG A 102 24.23 -18.72 -1.00
C ARG A 102 23.98 -17.34 -1.60
N ILE A 103 24.16 -16.27 -0.84
CA ILE A 103 23.88 -14.92 -1.31
C ILE A 103 25.16 -14.11 -1.37
N TYR A 104 25.42 -13.45 -2.48
CA TYR A 104 26.43 -12.40 -2.58
C TYR A 104 25.78 -11.04 -2.30
N PRO A 105 26.00 -10.41 -1.12
CA PRO A 105 25.37 -9.15 -0.77
C PRO A 105 25.98 -7.98 -1.53
N GLN A 106 25.13 -7.08 -2.02
CA GLN A 106 25.52 -5.85 -2.69
C GLN A 106 24.91 -4.67 -1.94
N PHE A 107 25.70 -3.95 -1.16
CA PHE A 107 25.23 -2.87 -0.30
C PHE A 107 25.22 -1.53 -1.06
N ALA A 108 24.04 -1.14 -1.55
CA ALA A 108 23.86 0.08 -2.32
C ALA A 108 23.46 1.26 -1.41
N THR A 109 24.44 2.12 -1.10
CA THR A 109 24.23 3.28 -0.22
C THR A 109 25.28 4.37 -0.46
N HIS A 110 24.88 5.62 -0.24
CA HIS A 110 25.77 6.78 -0.16
C HIS A 110 25.94 7.32 1.26
N ASN A 111 25.29 6.70 2.25
CA ASN A 111 25.36 7.13 3.64
C ASN A 111 26.58 6.51 4.32
N ALA A 112 27.53 7.36 4.76
CA ALA A 112 28.79 6.92 5.33
C ALA A 112 28.62 6.13 6.65
N HIS A 113 27.66 6.50 7.50
CA HIS A 113 27.35 5.74 8.71
C HIS A 113 26.91 4.31 8.37
N THR A 114 26.02 4.16 7.38
CA THR A 114 25.60 2.83 6.91
C THR A 114 26.77 2.01 6.37
N VAL A 115 27.68 2.63 5.61
CA VAL A 115 28.90 1.94 5.14
C VAL A 115 29.78 1.53 6.32
N ALA A 116 30.05 2.42 7.26
CA ALA A 116 30.86 2.15 8.44
C ALA A 116 30.27 0.98 9.26
N ALA A 117 28.95 0.95 9.45
CA ALA A 117 28.26 -0.14 10.13
C ALA A 117 28.46 -1.48 9.39
N VAL A 118 28.33 -1.51 8.07
CA VAL A 118 28.59 -2.73 7.26
C VAL A 118 30.04 -3.18 7.39
N LEU A 119 31.00 -2.26 7.25
CA LEU A 119 32.43 -2.56 7.39
C LEU A 119 32.78 -3.11 8.77
N HIS A 120 32.13 -2.59 9.82
CA HIS A 120 32.34 -3.05 11.18
C HIS A 120 31.76 -4.45 11.42
N MET A 121 30.64 -4.79 10.80
CA MET A 121 29.98 -6.10 10.94
C MET A 121 30.58 -7.19 10.05
N ALA A 122 31.28 -6.85 8.98
CA ALA A 122 31.77 -7.82 8.01
C ALA A 122 33.13 -8.40 8.38
N GLU A 123 33.23 -9.73 8.44
CA GLU A 123 34.48 -10.44 8.70
C GLU A 123 35.33 -10.63 7.42
N ASP A 124 34.67 -10.93 6.30
CA ASP A 124 35.30 -11.19 5.00
C ASP A 124 34.78 -10.21 3.95
N LYS A 125 35.68 -9.38 3.44
CA LYS A 125 35.38 -8.29 2.51
C LYS A 125 35.26 -8.73 1.06
N GLU A 126 35.71 -9.94 0.73
CA GLU A 126 35.56 -10.51 -0.62
C GLU A 126 34.15 -11.08 -0.83
N LYS A 127 33.40 -11.32 0.26
CA LYS A 127 32.06 -11.92 0.21
C LYS A 127 30.94 -10.94 -0.07
N PHE A 128 31.23 -9.64 -0.22
CA PHE A 128 30.25 -8.62 -0.57
C PHE A 128 30.87 -7.53 -1.45
N GLU A 129 30.02 -6.67 -2.01
CA GLU A 129 30.45 -5.41 -2.63
C GLU A 129 29.59 -4.25 -2.13
N PHE A 130 30.14 -3.04 -2.22
CA PHE A 130 29.34 -1.83 -2.18
C PHE A 130 28.81 -1.48 -3.57
N GLN A 131 27.74 -0.69 -3.62
CA GLN A 131 27.31 -0.06 -4.86
C GLN A 131 26.99 1.41 -4.67
N ARG A 132 27.24 2.17 -5.73
CA ARG A 132 26.87 3.59 -5.83
C ARG A 132 26.22 3.89 -7.16
N LEU A 133 25.71 5.10 -7.28
CA LEU A 133 25.21 5.64 -8.54
C LEU A 133 26.33 6.37 -9.27
N HIS A 134 26.28 6.33 -10.61
CA HIS A 134 27.12 7.18 -11.42
C HIS A 134 26.84 8.66 -11.12
N GLY A 135 27.90 9.47 -11.02
CA GLY A 135 27.83 10.89 -10.68
C GLY A 135 27.58 11.21 -9.20
N MET A 136 27.50 10.22 -8.30
CA MET A 136 27.21 10.45 -6.88
C MET A 136 28.00 9.52 -5.94
N GLY A 137 28.48 10.06 -4.82
CA GLY A 137 29.20 9.31 -3.77
C GLY A 137 30.54 8.71 -4.20
N GLU A 138 31.17 9.26 -5.25
CA GLU A 138 32.46 8.79 -5.74
C GLU A 138 33.57 8.95 -4.70
N THR A 139 33.68 10.13 -4.09
CA THR A 139 34.68 10.43 -3.06
C THR A 139 34.60 9.46 -1.89
N LEU A 140 33.38 9.23 -1.36
CA LEU A 140 33.16 8.30 -0.25
C LEU A 140 33.66 6.88 -0.61
N HIS A 141 33.21 6.34 -1.74
CA HIS A 141 33.55 4.97 -2.13
C HIS A 141 35.01 4.80 -2.53
N ASN A 142 35.67 5.80 -3.13
CA ASN A 142 37.10 5.75 -3.40
C ASN A 142 37.91 5.64 -2.10
N ILE A 143 37.58 6.45 -1.09
CA ILE A 143 38.21 6.38 0.24
C ILE A 143 38.01 4.99 0.87
N ILE A 144 36.81 4.42 0.76
CA ILE A 144 36.51 3.11 1.34
C ILE A 144 37.28 2.00 0.63
N MET A 145 37.32 2.01 -0.70
CA MET A 145 38.09 1.04 -1.48
C MET A 145 39.58 1.10 -1.14
N GLU A 146 40.17 2.30 -1.11
CA GLU A 146 41.59 2.49 -0.78
C GLU A 146 41.94 2.07 0.65
N LYS A 147 41.13 2.45 1.64
CA LYS A 147 41.42 2.17 3.06
C LYS A 147 41.08 0.75 3.51
N HIS A 148 40.03 0.16 2.94
CA HIS A 148 39.48 -1.09 3.45
C HIS A 148 39.60 -2.26 2.47
N GLY A 149 39.97 -2.02 1.20
CA GLY A 149 40.14 -3.07 0.19
C GLY A 149 38.83 -3.68 -0.28
N THR A 150 37.72 -2.96 -0.21
CA THR A 150 36.40 -3.44 -0.68
C THR A 150 36.21 -3.19 -2.17
N HIS A 151 35.25 -3.87 -2.78
CA HIS A 151 34.81 -3.59 -4.15
C HIS A 151 33.61 -2.62 -4.18
N CYS A 152 33.54 -1.77 -5.20
CA CYS A 152 32.38 -0.90 -5.43
C CYS A 152 31.92 -0.94 -6.89
N ARG A 153 30.66 -1.35 -7.12
CA ARG A 153 30.04 -1.34 -8.44
C ARG A 153 29.25 -0.06 -8.68
N VAL A 154 29.46 0.57 -9.84
CA VAL A 154 28.73 1.77 -10.24
C VAL A 154 27.48 1.39 -11.04
N TYR A 155 26.31 1.78 -10.55
CA TYR A 155 25.07 1.74 -11.31
C TYR A 155 25.04 2.92 -12.28
N ALA A 156 25.19 2.62 -13.57
CA ALA A 156 25.31 3.59 -14.64
C ALA A 156 24.08 3.53 -15.58
N PRO A 157 23.11 4.45 -15.43
CA PRO A 157 22.02 4.60 -16.39
C PRO A 157 22.58 5.01 -17.76
N VAL A 158 22.11 4.36 -18.83
CA VAL A 158 22.47 4.70 -20.21
C VAL A 158 21.18 4.78 -21.03
N GLY A 159 20.97 5.90 -21.71
CA GLY A 159 19.74 6.13 -22.49
C GLY A 159 19.74 7.49 -23.18
N ALA A 160 18.71 7.74 -24.00
CA ALA A 160 18.52 9.03 -24.64
C ALA A 160 18.16 10.10 -23.60
N HIS A 161 18.41 11.37 -23.92
CA HIS A 161 18.20 12.49 -22.99
C HIS A 161 16.75 12.57 -22.47
N ALA A 162 15.76 12.32 -23.32
CA ALA A 162 14.34 12.33 -22.95
C ALA A 162 13.99 11.30 -21.86
N ASP A 163 14.57 10.10 -21.95
CA ASP A 163 14.33 9.01 -20.99
C ASP A 163 15.05 9.26 -19.65
N LEU A 164 16.19 9.96 -19.71
CA LEU A 164 16.98 10.32 -18.54
C LEU A 164 16.37 11.48 -17.73
N LEU A 165 15.51 12.33 -18.32
CA LEU A 165 14.86 13.44 -17.61
C LEU A 165 13.96 12.94 -16.47
N ALA A 166 13.11 11.95 -16.73
CA ALA A 166 12.26 11.34 -15.69
C ALA A 166 13.10 10.65 -14.61
N TYR A 167 14.21 10.02 -15.01
CA TYR A 167 15.17 9.44 -14.08
C TYR A 167 15.86 10.51 -13.21
N LEU A 168 16.24 11.65 -13.81
CA LEU A 168 16.92 12.77 -13.17
C LEU A 168 16.05 13.42 -12.09
N VAL A 169 14.78 13.71 -12.37
CA VAL A 169 13.86 14.32 -11.37
C VAL A 169 13.78 13.46 -10.11
N ARG A 170 13.56 12.15 -10.27
CA ARG A 170 13.56 11.23 -9.13
C ARG A 170 14.90 11.22 -8.40
N ARG A 171 16.00 11.37 -9.13
CA ARG A 171 17.34 11.31 -8.55
C ARG A 171 17.72 12.57 -7.77
N LEU A 172 17.24 13.72 -8.22
CA LEU A 172 17.27 14.98 -7.49
C LEU A 172 16.45 14.89 -6.20
N LEU A 173 15.25 14.30 -6.24
CA LEU A 173 14.43 14.12 -5.03
C LEU A 173 15.07 13.16 -4.02
N GLU A 174 15.62 12.03 -4.47
CA GLU A 174 16.24 11.02 -3.59
C GLU A 174 17.45 11.57 -2.81
N ASN A 175 18.23 12.47 -3.43
CA ASN A 175 19.46 13.00 -2.85
C ASN A 175 19.36 14.45 -2.36
N GLY A 176 18.34 15.19 -2.79
CA GLY A 176 18.09 16.57 -2.41
C GLY A 176 17.01 16.75 -1.34
N ALA A 177 16.40 15.67 -0.84
CA ALA A 177 15.53 15.75 0.33
C ALA A 177 16.34 16.22 1.56
N ASN A 178 15.75 17.04 2.42
CA ASN A 178 16.42 17.57 3.64
C ASN A 178 17.00 16.49 4.56
N SER A 179 16.38 15.31 4.57
CA SER A 179 16.82 14.13 5.35
C SER A 179 17.84 13.26 4.62
N SER A 180 18.24 13.63 3.40
CA SER A 180 19.21 12.89 2.60
C SER A 180 20.63 13.18 3.06
N PHE A 181 21.41 12.13 3.25
CA PHE A 181 22.82 12.23 3.64
C PHE A 181 23.64 13.05 2.65
N VAL A 182 23.36 12.91 1.35
CA VAL A 182 24.10 13.63 0.30
C VAL A 182 23.85 15.14 0.38
N ASN A 183 22.63 15.55 0.76
CA ASN A 183 22.31 16.96 0.98
C ASN A 183 23.02 17.51 2.23
N GLN A 184 23.04 16.72 3.32
CA GLN A 184 23.64 17.15 4.60
C GLN A 184 25.17 17.22 4.56
N ILE A 185 25.84 16.34 3.81
CA ILE A 185 27.32 16.32 3.77
C ILE A 185 27.93 17.46 2.95
N VAL A 186 27.16 18.08 2.06
CA VAL A 186 27.59 19.26 1.28
C VAL A 186 27.20 20.58 1.96
N ASP A 187 26.43 20.50 3.04
CA ASP A 187 26.03 21.64 3.86
C ASP A 187 27.09 21.89 4.94
N GLU A 188 27.89 22.95 4.77
CA GLU A 188 28.97 23.32 5.69
C GLU A 188 28.45 23.71 7.09
N ASP A 189 27.15 24.02 7.22
CA ASP A 189 26.52 24.37 8.50
C ASP A 189 26.08 23.13 9.31
N VAL A 190 26.12 21.93 8.72
CA VAL A 190 25.74 20.68 9.42
C VAL A 190 26.99 20.01 10.02
N PRO A 191 27.07 19.86 11.36
CA PRO A 191 28.22 19.21 11.99
C PRO A 191 28.38 17.74 11.56
N PRO A 192 29.61 17.24 11.41
CA PRO A 192 29.87 15.83 11.07
C PRO A 192 29.20 14.83 12.03
N GLU A 193 29.07 15.16 13.31
CA GLU A 193 28.43 14.33 14.34
C GLU A 193 26.93 14.15 14.06
N VAL A 194 26.28 15.14 13.45
CA VAL A 194 24.86 15.04 13.05
C VAL A 194 24.72 14.14 11.82
N VAL A 195 25.63 14.29 10.85
CA VAL A 195 25.66 13.46 9.63
C VAL A 195 25.97 12.00 9.94
N ALA A 196 26.81 11.76 10.95
CA ALA A 196 27.23 10.44 11.41
C ALA A 196 26.44 9.93 12.64
N ALA A 197 25.32 10.56 12.99
CA ALA A 197 24.53 10.18 14.16
C ALA A 197 24.00 8.74 14.07
N ASP A 198 23.91 8.07 15.22
CA ASP A 198 23.40 6.71 15.31
C ASP A 198 21.87 6.70 15.02
N PRO A 199 21.41 5.99 13.97
CA PRO A 199 19.98 5.88 13.68
C PRO A 199 19.19 5.15 14.77
N PHE A 200 19.83 4.33 15.63
CA PHE A 200 19.17 3.65 16.74
C PHE A 200 18.77 4.62 17.86
N GLU A 201 19.59 5.64 18.15
CA GLU A 201 19.25 6.69 19.11
C GLU A 201 18.14 7.60 18.56
N SER A 202 18.20 7.89 17.25
CA SER A 202 17.23 8.72 16.54
C SER A 202 15.83 8.08 16.39
N LEU A 203 15.70 6.76 16.59
CA LEU A 203 14.44 6.03 16.48
C LEU A 203 13.45 6.38 17.61
N SER A 204 13.95 6.91 18.72
CA SER A 204 13.14 7.28 19.89
C SER A 204 12.27 8.52 19.65
N ASP A 205 12.53 9.27 18.59
CA ASP A 205 11.78 10.46 18.23
C ASP A 205 10.44 10.11 17.58
N THR A 206 9.34 10.43 18.27
CA THR A 206 7.96 10.19 17.82
C THR A 206 7.27 11.44 17.26
N THR A 207 8.01 12.53 17.05
CA THR A 207 7.42 13.83 16.69
C THR A 207 6.71 13.85 15.33
N LEU A 208 7.11 13.00 14.39
CA LEU A 208 6.52 12.95 13.06
C LEU A 208 5.36 11.93 12.98
N HIS A 209 4.13 12.43 12.99
CA HIS A 209 2.93 11.65 12.67
C HIS A 209 2.46 11.95 11.25
N ILE A 210 2.42 10.91 10.40
CA ILE A 210 1.86 10.98 9.04
C ILE A 210 0.48 10.32 9.10
N PRO A 211 -0.62 11.04 8.79
CA PRO A 211 -1.96 10.47 8.83
C PRO A 211 -2.09 9.27 7.90
N THR A 212 -2.61 8.16 8.43
CA THR A 212 -2.95 6.97 7.65
C THR A 212 -4.18 7.21 6.76
N GLY A 213 -4.56 6.20 5.95
CA GLY A 213 -5.75 6.29 5.12
C GLY A 213 -7.02 6.72 5.90
N PRO A 214 -7.39 6.03 6.98
CA PRO A 214 -8.54 6.38 7.83
C PRO A 214 -8.45 7.77 8.47
N GLU A 215 -7.23 8.22 8.80
CA GLU A 215 -6.99 9.46 9.55
C GLU A 215 -6.95 10.72 8.67
N LEU A 216 -6.97 10.57 7.34
CA LEU A 216 -6.68 11.65 6.38
C LEU A 216 -7.51 12.93 6.56
N TYR A 217 -8.73 12.82 7.08
CA TYR A 217 -9.66 13.94 7.27
C TYR A 217 -9.95 14.24 8.75
N LEU A 218 -9.20 13.67 9.68
CA LEU A 218 -9.37 13.97 11.09
C LEU A 218 -8.92 15.41 11.42
N PRO A 219 -9.53 16.07 12.43
CA PRO A 219 -10.63 15.57 13.27
C PRO A 219 -12.03 15.71 12.64
N THR A 220 -12.13 16.25 11.42
CA THR A 220 -13.40 16.58 10.77
C THR A 220 -14.28 15.36 10.52
N ARG A 221 -13.69 14.27 9.99
CA ARG A 221 -14.34 12.97 9.82
C ARG A 221 -13.32 11.85 9.66
N VAL A 222 -13.75 10.62 9.90
CA VAL A 222 -12.98 9.43 9.48
C VAL A 222 -13.14 9.22 7.97
N ASN A 223 -12.07 8.80 7.29
CA ASN A 223 -12.12 8.42 5.88
C ASN A 223 -12.81 7.05 5.70
N SER A 224 -13.30 6.73 4.51
CA SER A 224 -13.81 5.39 4.20
C SER A 224 -12.71 4.33 4.20
N MET A 225 -13.02 3.11 4.65
CA MET A 225 -12.06 2.01 4.73
C MET A 225 -11.63 1.50 3.34
N GLY A 226 -10.34 1.18 3.23
CA GLY A 226 -9.72 0.65 2.02
C GLY A 226 -9.41 -0.84 2.06
N PHE A 227 -9.04 -1.38 0.91
CA PHE A 227 -8.50 -2.74 0.78
C PHE A 227 -7.23 -2.72 -0.06
N ASP A 228 -6.16 -3.37 0.41
CA ASP A 228 -5.01 -3.64 -0.45
C ASP A 228 -5.25 -4.90 -1.28
N LEU A 229 -5.79 -4.71 -2.49
CA LEU A 229 -6.09 -5.82 -3.42
C LEU A 229 -4.84 -6.54 -3.95
N MET A 230 -3.64 -6.06 -3.62
CA MET A 230 -2.37 -6.74 -3.93
C MET A 230 -1.85 -7.61 -2.78
N HIS A 231 -2.55 -7.61 -1.63
CA HIS A 231 -2.20 -8.36 -0.44
C HIS A 231 -3.07 -9.63 -0.35
N THR A 232 -2.46 -10.80 -0.53
CA THR A 232 -3.19 -12.09 -0.56
C THR A 232 -4.06 -12.32 0.67
N PRO A 233 -3.61 -12.12 1.92
CA PRO A 233 -4.48 -12.25 3.09
C PRO A 233 -5.69 -11.30 3.06
N THR A 234 -5.56 -10.10 2.49
CA THR A 234 -6.70 -9.19 2.32
C THR A 234 -7.69 -9.74 1.30
N LEU A 235 -7.21 -10.35 0.20
CA LEU A 235 -8.08 -11.03 -0.76
C LEU A 235 -8.80 -12.22 -0.12
N ASP A 236 -8.12 -13.01 0.72
CA ASP A 236 -8.72 -14.15 1.43
C ASP A 236 -9.85 -13.71 2.38
N VAL A 237 -9.66 -12.58 3.08
CA VAL A 237 -10.68 -11.95 3.91
C VAL A 237 -11.88 -11.51 3.08
N ILE A 238 -11.64 -10.85 1.94
CA ILE A 238 -12.72 -10.42 1.02
C ILE A 238 -13.50 -11.63 0.48
N GLU A 239 -12.81 -12.66 0.01
CA GLU A 239 -13.45 -13.85 -0.54
C GLU A 239 -14.24 -14.61 0.53
N SER A 240 -13.71 -14.70 1.76
CA SER A 240 -14.41 -15.31 2.89
C SER A 240 -15.70 -14.54 3.23
N ALA A 241 -15.66 -13.20 3.22
CA ALA A 241 -16.83 -12.37 3.47
C ALA A 241 -17.87 -12.44 2.34
N ARG A 242 -17.44 -12.65 1.09
CA ARG A 242 -18.31 -12.81 -0.09
C ARG A 242 -18.90 -14.22 -0.22
N ALA A 243 -18.22 -15.24 0.31
CA ALA A 243 -18.56 -16.64 0.11
C ALA A 243 -20.02 -17.00 0.49
N PRO A 244 -20.59 -16.53 1.63
CA PRO A 244 -21.98 -16.80 1.98
C PRO A 244 -22.99 -16.32 0.94
N TRP A 245 -22.61 -15.31 0.14
CA TRP A 245 -23.47 -14.61 -0.80
C TRP A 245 -23.35 -15.10 -2.23
N LYS A 246 -22.49 -16.09 -2.48
CA LYS A 246 -22.19 -16.61 -3.83
C LYS A 246 -23.41 -17.18 -4.55
N ALA A 247 -24.31 -17.84 -3.82
CA ALA A 247 -25.55 -18.44 -4.33
C ALA A 247 -26.81 -17.76 -3.78
N HIS A 248 -26.66 -16.66 -3.04
CA HIS A 248 -27.78 -15.94 -2.45
C HIS A 248 -28.71 -15.38 -3.54
N SER A 249 -30.00 -15.27 -3.24
CA SER A 249 -30.99 -14.68 -4.14
C SER A 249 -31.66 -13.51 -3.43
N TRP A 250 -31.32 -12.29 -3.81
CA TRP A 250 -31.88 -11.08 -3.22
C TRP A 250 -33.30 -10.80 -3.72
N ALA A 251 -34.09 -10.10 -2.93
CA ALA A 251 -35.41 -9.62 -3.31
C ALA A 251 -35.54 -8.15 -2.97
N ALA A 252 -35.61 -7.30 -4.00
CA ALA A 252 -35.92 -5.88 -3.85
C ALA A 252 -37.43 -5.67 -3.94
N VAL A 253 -38.04 -5.08 -2.92
CA VAL A 253 -39.47 -4.77 -2.85
C VAL A 253 -39.67 -3.34 -2.35
N PRO A 254 -40.79 -2.67 -2.66
CA PRO A 254 -41.05 -1.34 -2.12
C PRO A 254 -41.27 -1.43 -0.61
N LEU A 255 -40.58 -0.57 0.14
CA LEU A 255 -40.75 -0.41 1.58
C LEU A 255 -41.52 0.88 1.82
N LEU A 256 -42.74 0.76 2.33
CA LEU A 256 -43.66 1.88 2.58
C LEU A 256 -44.11 1.85 4.06
N THR A 257 -44.64 2.96 4.54
CA THR A 257 -45.30 3.04 5.86
C THR A 257 -46.66 2.34 5.88
N VAL A 258 -47.18 1.99 4.71
CA VAL A 258 -48.42 1.24 4.48
C VAL A 258 -48.14 -0.05 3.72
N GLU A 259 -49.11 -0.95 3.65
CA GLU A 259 -48.97 -2.19 2.87
C GLU A 259 -48.80 -1.90 1.37
N ALA A 260 -47.67 -2.33 0.81
CA ALA A 260 -47.35 -2.15 -0.61
C ALA A 260 -48.13 -3.12 -1.52
N LYS A 261 -48.54 -2.63 -2.69
CA LYS A 261 -49.20 -3.38 -3.77
C LYS A 261 -48.33 -3.35 -5.05
N PRO A 262 -47.11 -3.92 -5.00
CA PRO A 262 -46.16 -3.80 -6.10
C PRO A 262 -46.57 -4.61 -7.31
N LYS A 263 -45.96 -4.27 -8.45
CA LYS A 263 -46.05 -5.05 -9.69
C LYS A 263 -45.52 -6.48 -9.48
N LYS A 264 -45.78 -7.34 -10.47
CA LYS A 264 -45.25 -8.71 -10.50
C LYS A 264 -43.71 -8.69 -10.41
N ALA A 265 -43.14 -9.68 -9.72
CA ALA A 265 -41.71 -9.83 -9.60
C ALA A 265 -41.07 -10.02 -10.97
N VAL A 266 -39.96 -9.32 -11.20
CA VAL A 266 -39.12 -9.43 -12.38
C VAL A 266 -37.79 -10.05 -11.96
N ARG A 267 -37.33 -11.03 -12.73
CA ARG A 267 -36.02 -11.66 -12.50
C ARG A 267 -34.92 -10.73 -12.99
N LEU A 268 -33.94 -10.45 -12.13
CA LEU A 268 -32.73 -9.71 -12.48
C LEU A 268 -31.76 -10.61 -13.23
N LEU A 269 -30.99 -10.04 -14.16
CA LEU A 269 -30.00 -10.76 -14.95
C LEU A 269 -28.61 -10.39 -14.45
N ASN A 270 -27.76 -11.40 -14.28
CA ASN A 270 -26.34 -11.17 -14.03
C ASN A 270 -25.63 -10.92 -15.38
N PRO A 271 -25.00 -9.75 -15.57
CA PRO A 271 -24.39 -9.38 -16.84
C PRO A 271 -23.18 -10.26 -17.21
N ALA A 272 -22.50 -10.84 -16.23
CA ALA A 272 -21.34 -11.72 -16.44
C ALA A 272 -21.70 -13.21 -16.56
N ALA A 273 -22.90 -13.61 -16.11
CA ALA A 273 -23.36 -15.00 -16.14
C ALA A 273 -24.89 -15.10 -16.12
N SER A 274 -25.53 -14.94 -17.27
CA SER A 274 -26.99 -14.84 -17.43
C SER A 274 -27.81 -16.02 -16.86
N SER A 275 -27.19 -17.19 -16.68
CA SER A 275 -27.82 -18.37 -16.07
C SER A 275 -27.98 -18.23 -14.55
N ARG A 276 -27.23 -17.34 -13.88
CA ARG A 276 -27.23 -17.16 -12.42
C ARG A 276 -27.75 -15.78 -12.04
N SER A 277 -29.07 -15.66 -11.96
CA SER A 277 -29.72 -14.44 -11.51
C SER A 277 -29.26 -14.03 -10.10
N PRO A 278 -29.03 -12.73 -9.84
CA PRO A 278 -28.78 -12.23 -8.48
C PRO A 278 -30.07 -12.27 -7.64
N GLY A 279 -31.25 -12.22 -8.25
CA GLY A 279 -32.49 -12.14 -7.49
C GLY A 279 -33.68 -11.62 -8.28
N THR A 280 -34.63 -11.04 -7.56
CA THR A 280 -35.85 -10.46 -8.13
C THR A 280 -36.09 -9.04 -7.65
N VAL A 281 -36.77 -8.25 -8.47
CA VAL A 281 -37.29 -6.94 -8.09
C VAL A 281 -38.79 -6.88 -8.30
N ARG A 282 -39.52 -6.34 -7.32
CA ARG A 282 -40.94 -5.97 -7.46
C ARG A 282 -41.02 -4.46 -7.56
N ASN A 283 -41.25 -3.94 -8.75
CA ASN A 283 -41.34 -2.49 -8.95
C ASN A 283 -42.60 -1.91 -8.30
N ALA A 284 -42.49 -0.72 -7.72
CA ALA A 284 -43.63 0.02 -7.19
C ALA A 284 -44.73 0.22 -8.26
N SER A 285 -45.98 0.06 -7.84
CA SER A 285 -47.14 0.43 -8.66
C SER A 285 -47.38 1.96 -8.59
N PRO A 286 -48.17 2.54 -9.52
CA PRO A 286 -48.57 3.94 -9.39
C PRO A 286 -49.28 4.24 -8.06
N ALA A 287 -50.06 3.29 -7.53
CA ALA A 287 -50.70 3.43 -6.22
C ALA A 287 -49.69 3.40 -5.07
N ASP A 288 -48.63 2.61 -5.17
CA ASP A 288 -47.52 2.61 -4.18
C ASP A 288 -46.78 3.95 -4.19
N VAL A 289 -46.51 4.50 -5.38
CA VAL A 289 -45.86 5.81 -5.52
C VAL A 289 -46.74 6.90 -4.91
N GLN A 290 -48.04 6.93 -5.24
CA GLN A 290 -48.96 7.90 -4.65
C GLN A 290 -49.02 7.76 -3.13
N ALA A 291 -49.13 6.53 -2.61
CA ALA A 291 -49.14 6.29 -1.17
C ALA A 291 -47.84 6.74 -0.49
N ALA A 292 -46.68 6.56 -1.13
CA ALA A 292 -45.40 7.04 -0.61
C ALA A 292 -45.39 8.57 -0.49
N LEU A 293 -45.87 9.28 -1.51
CA LEU A 293 -45.94 10.74 -1.52
C LEU A 293 -46.95 11.26 -0.49
N ASP A 294 -48.15 10.67 -0.43
CA ASP A 294 -49.21 11.06 0.51
C ASP A 294 -48.79 10.87 1.98
N ASN A 295 -47.95 9.86 2.26
CA ASN A 295 -47.47 9.56 3.61
C ASN A 295 -46.10 10.19 3.92
N ALA A 296 -45.48 10.89 2.97
CA ALA A 296 -44.22 11.59 3.22
C ALA A 296 -44.45 12.72 4.21
N SER A 297 -43.70 12.71 5.31
CA SER A 297 -43.78 13.73 6.35
C SER A 297 -42.41 14.36 6.59
N VAL A 298 -42.42 15.61 7.05
CA VAL A 298 -41.20 16.31 7.42
C VAL A 298 -40.53 15.57 8.57
N TRP A 299 -39.29 15.15 8.36
CA TRP A 299 -38.47 14.52 9.38
C TRP A 299 -37.78 15.60 10.24
N ASP A 300 -38.43 15.99 11.33
CA ASP A 300 -38.01 17.07 12.25
C ASP A 300 -37.17 16.58 13.45
N THR A 301 -36.44 15.48 13.26
CA THR A 301 -35.56 14.94 14.28
C THR A 301 -34.34 15.86 14.51
N PRO A 302 -33.86 16.00 15.77
CA PRO A 302 -32.69 16.81 16.08
C PRO A 302 -31.49 16.49 15.18
N LEU A 303 -30.69 17.52 14.84
CA LEU A 303 -29.54 17.39 13.96
C LEU A 303 -28.58 16.29 14.42
N GLU A 304 -28.28 16.22 15.71
CA GLU A 304 -27.35 15.23 16.27
C GLU A 304 -27.83 13.80 15.98
N GLN A 305 -29.13 13.54 16.12
CA GLN A 305 -29.71 12.24 15.82
C GLN A 305 -29.72 11.94 14.31
N ARG A 306 -29.96 12.94 13.46
CA ARG A 306 -29.88 12.78 12.00
C ARG A 306 -28.45 12.47 11.54
N GLN A 307 -27.45 13.13 12.13
CA GLN A 307 -26.03 12.86 11.91
C GLN A 307 -25.68 11.44 12.36
N GLU A 308 -26.13 11.02 13.55
CA GLU A 308 -25.90 9.68 14.07
C GLU A 308 -26.47 8.59 13.14
N VAL A 309 -27.66 8.80 12.56
CA VAL A 309 -28.26 7.88 11.60
C VAL A 309 -27.36 7.69 10.36
N LEU A 310 -26.80 8.77 9.81
CA LEU A 310 -25.89 8.70 8.66
C LEU A 310 -24.57 8.00 9.02
N LEU A 311 -24.00 8.32 10.19
CA LEU A 311 -22.76 7.69 10.65
C LEU A 311 -22.94 6.18 10.89
N ARG A 312 -24.04 5.78 11.55
CA ARG A 312 -24.39 4.37 11.72
C ARG A 312 -24.61 3.66 10.39
N ALA A 313 -25.26 4.31 9.43
CA ALA A 313 -25.44 3.75 8.09
C ALA A 313 -24.09 3.51 7.41
N ALA A 314 -23.13 4.43 7.56
CA ALA A 314 -21.78 4.29 7.04
C ALA A 314 -21.07 3.06 7.63
N ASP A 315 -21.13 2.90 8.96
CA ASP A 315 -20.51 1.76 9.66
C ASP A 315 -21.22 0.43 9.31
N MET A 316 -22.53 0.45 9.06
CA MET A 316 -23.27 -0.71 8.56
C MET A 316 -22.83 -1.12 7.15
N LEU A 317 -22.63 -0.16 6.24
CA LEU A 317 -22.11 -0.44 4.90
C LEU A 317 -20.71 -1.07 4.98
N GLU A 318 -19.80 -0.48 5.76
CA GLU A 318 -18.46 -1.02 5.93
C GLU A 318 -18.50 -2.43 6.53
N SER A 319 -19.26 -2.67 7.60
CA SER A 319 -19.34 -4.00 8.23
C SER A 319 -19.98 -5.09 7.35
N HIS A 320 -20.73 -4.72 6.31
CA HIS A 320 -21.38 -5.64 5.38
C HIS A 320 -20.73 -5.67 3.98
N TYR A 321 -19.47 -5.22 3.84
CA TYR A 321 -18.77 -5.16 2.54
C TYR A 321 -18.82 -6.48 1.76
N GLY A 322 -18.80 -7.64 2.44
CA GLY A 322 -18.85 -8.96 1.81
C GLY A 322 -20.13 -9.21 1.00
N GLU A 323 -21.28 -8.84 1.56
CA GLU A 323 -22.57 -8.94 0.86
C GLU A 323 -22.64 -7.91 -0.27
N ILE A 324 -22.27 -6.67 0.03
CA ILE A 324 -22.31 -5.56 -0.94
C ILE A 324 -21.44 -5.88 -2.16
N PHE A 325 -20.22 -6.38 -1.96
CA PHE A 325 -19.33 -6.75 -3.06
C PHE A 325 -19.87 -7.92 -3.88
N ALA A 326 -20.55 -8.88 -3.23
CA ALA A 326 -21.20 -9.97 -3.95
C ALA A 326 -22.38 -9.46 -4.80
N LEU A 327 -23.18 -8.53 -4.27
CA LEU A 327 -24.30 -7.92 -4.98
C LEU A 327 -23.80 -7.05 -6.15
N LEU A 328 -22.87 -6.12 -5.93
CA LEU A 328 -22.29 -5.26 -6.97
C LEU A 328 -21.66 -6.07 -8.12
N ALA A 329 -20.97 -7.17 -7.80
CA ALA A 329 -20.40 -8.04 -8.81
C ALA A 329 -21.48 -8.80 -9.61
N ARG A 330 -22.54 -9.28 -8.95
CA ARG A 330 -23.56 -10.15 -9.58
C ARG A 330 -24.69 -9.40 -10.27
N GLU A 331 -25.04 -8.22 -9.79
CA GLU A 331 -26.10 -7.38 -10.36
C GLU A 331 -25.53 -6.36 -11.35
N ALA A 332 -24.47 -5.63 -10.97
CA ALA A 332 -23.89 -4.56 -11.78
C ALA A 332 -22.64 -4.98 -12.57
N GLY A 333 -22.12 -6.20 -12.37
CA GLY A 333 -20.94 -6.70 -13.08
C GLY A 333 -19.62 -6.05 -12.67
N LYS A 334 -19.57 -5.41 -11.49
CA LYS A 334 -18.38 -4.68 -11.02
C LYS A 334 -17.21 -5.61 -10.67
N GLY A 335 -16.01 -5.20 -11.04
CA GLY A 335 -14.77 -5.82 -10.57
C GLY A 335 -14.44 -5.40 -9.14
N LEU A 336 -13.52 -6.10 -8.47
CA LEU A 336 -13.14 -5.77 -7.08
C LEU A 336 -12.70 -4.32 -6.88
N PRO A 337 -11.88 -3.69 -7.75
CA PRO A 337 -11.53 -2.27 -7.61
C PRO A 337 -12.77 -1.36 -7.58
N ASP A 338 -13.75 -1.62 -8.45
CA ASP A 338 -14.97 -0.83 -8.54
C ASP A 338 -15.91 -1.10 -7.36
N CYS A 339 -15.95 -2.33 -6.84
CA CYS A 339 -16.69 -2.64 -5.62
C CYS A 339 -16.15 -1.88 -4.41
N VAL A 340 -14.81 -1.81 -4.27
CA VAL A 340 -14.17 -1.02 -3.22
C VAL A 340 -14.48 0.46 -3.39
N ALA A 341 -14.35 0.99 -4.61
CA ALA A 341 -14.65 2.39 -4.90
C ALA A 341 -16.11 2.76 -4.58
N GLU A 342 -17.07 1.93 -4.97
CA GLU A 342 -18.51 2.17 -4.72
C GLU A 342 -18.84 2.20 -3.22
N LEU A 343 -18.33 1.22 -2.47
CA LEU A 343 -18.52 1.16 -1.02
C LEU A 343 -17.94 2.42 -0.37
N ARG A 344 -16.72 2.79 -0.76
CA ARG A 344 -16.03 3.95 -0.21
C ARG A 344 -16.76 5.24 -0.51
N GLU A 345 -17.23 5.42 -1.74
CA GLU A 345 -17.99 6.60 -2.15
C GLU A 345 -19.29 6.74 -1.35
N ALA A 346 -20.06 5.66 -1.18
CA ALA A 346 -21.28 5.67 -0.38
C ALA A 346 -21.01 6.04 1.09
N VAL A 347 -19.97 5.45 1.69
CA VAL A 347 -19.53 5.75 3.05
C VAL A 347 -19.03 7.18 3.19
N ASP A 348 -18.25 7.66 2.22
CA ASP A 348 -17.73 9.02 2.20
C ASP A 348 -18.86 10.05 2.11
N PHE A 349 -19.89 9.82 1.29
CA PHE A 349 -21.08 10.68 1.26
C PHE A 349 -21.77 10.73 2.61
N LEU A 350 -22.03 9.59 3.25
CA LEU A 350 -22.69 9.53 4.55
C LEU A 350 -21.89 10.28 5.62
N ARG A 351 -20.59 10.02 5.74
CA ARG A 351 -19.71 10.67 6.72
C ARG A 351 -19.51 12.16 6.42
N TYR A 352 -19.38 12.53 5.15
CA TYR A 352 -19.26 13.93 4.72
C TYR A 352 -20.53 14.71 5.03
N TYR A 353 -21.71 14.23 4.61
CA TYR A 353 -22.96 14.93 4.86
C TYR A 353 -23.36 14.95 6.33
N ALA A 354 -23.03 13.92 7.12
CA ALA A 354 -23.17 13.99 8.57
C ALA A 354 -22.35 15.15 9.14
N CYS A 355 -21.09 15.31 8.71
CA CYS A 355 -20.23 16.40 9.15
C CYS A 355 -20.71 17.79 8.67
N GLN A 356 -21.21 17.89 7.43
CA GLN A 356 -21.66 19.17 6.86
C GLN A 356 -23.09 19.56 7.25
N ALA A 357 -23.86 18.65 7.84
CA ALA A 357 -25.24 18.91 8.20
C ALA A 357 -25.35 20.07 9.21
N THR A 358 -26.36 20.92 9.01
CA THR A 358 -26.64 22.08 9.85
C THR A 358 -28.08 22.05 10.34
N ASN A 359 -28.42 22.93 11.30
CA ASN A 359 -29.79 23.14 11.76
C ASN A 359 -30.65 23.95 10.78
N THR A 360 -30.34 23.89 9.48
CA THR A 360 -31.20 24.48 8.46
C THR A 360 -32.57 23.78 8.50
N PRO A 361 -33.69 24.53 8.49
CA PRO A 361 -35.03 23.94 8.49
C PRO A 361 -35.21 22.96 7.33
N PRO A 362 -35.96 21.86 7.53
CA PRO A 362 -36.29 20.95 6.43
C PRO A 362 -36.93 21.71 5.27
N ALA A 363 -36.57 21.35 4.04
CA ALA A 363 -37.12 21.98 2.83
C ALA A 363 -38.61 21.67 2.57
N GLY A 364 -39.23 20.86 3.44
CA GLY A 364 -40.63 20.43 3.34
C GLY A 364 -40.77 19.05 2.68
N CYS A 365 -42.01 18.68 2.35
CA CYS A 365 -42.30 17.49 1.56
C CYS A 365 -42.26 17.85 0.07
N PHE A 366 -41.51 17.08 -0.72
CA PHE A 366 -41.54 17.15 -2.18
C PHE A 366 -42.47 16.05 -2.67
N THR A 367 -43.69 16.41 -3.07
CA THR A 367 -44.73 15.50 -3.57
C THR A 367 -44.98 15.68 -5.05
#